data_AF-A0A1E3H4U7-F1
#
_entry.id   AF-A0A1E3H4U7-F1
#
_cell.length_a   1.000
_cell.length_b   1.000
_cell.length_c   1.000
_cell.angle_alpha   90.00
_cell.angle_beta   90.00
_cell.angle_gamma   90.00
#
_symmetry.space_group_name_H-M   'P 1'
#
loop_
_entity.id
_entity.type
_entity.pdbx_description
1 polymer ?
#
loop_
_entity_poly.entity_id
_entity_poly.type
_entity_poly.pdbx_seq_one_letter_code
_entity_poly.pdbx_strand_id
1 'polypeptide(L)'
;MPVINISQGVLLHKPETVIGTDAAPTTANTIKFFNMTFAPMEGEDVPRDFVLGHMGHQGIDVAGLYGRVEFDVQLTGSGAAGVAPAFGGLLRSAGCDEAVTADTQVDYTPLSDGQETGTLWFNDDGVKYPFTAGRGNWQMVWTANRVPLLRFTYLGFLADVTDTARPVPVFTPWQDGLVCDYLNTAFSLHGVPAGLESFNFNASNQVAPRFLINKRSIEMTDRKSAGTVVIEGAAVATKDWIATVKAKTLAELEITHGLVAGNIVEFAAPATQVGRPSYGATNGIRNQTFPTYHRPVTGDDEWTLTFK
;
A
#
# COMPACT_ATOMS: atom_id res chain seq x y z
N MET A 1 -27.83 2.05 -24.31
CA MET A 1 -27.12 2.00 -23.02
C MET A 1 -26.01 3.04 -23.11
N PRO A 2 -25.90 3.97 -22.15
CA PRO A 2 -24.76 4.90 -22.13
C PRO A 2 -23.45 4.09 -22.05
N VAL A 3 -22.41 4.59 -22.71
CA VAL A 3 -21.06 4.01 -22.64
C VAL A 3 -20.44 4.48 -21.33
N ILE A 4 -19.99 3.54 -20.50
CA ILE A 4 -19.27 3.82 -19.25
C ILE A 4 -17.77 3.92 -19.59
N ASN A 5 -17.16 5.07 -19.31
CA ASN A 5 -15.74 5.29 -19.57
C ASN A 5 -14.93 5.15 -18.29
N ILE A 6 -14.06 4.13 -18.22
CA ILE A 6 -13.15 3.93 -17.08
C ILE A 6 -12.21 5.12 -16.84
N SER A 7 -11.87 5.88 -17.89
CA SER A 7 -11.07 7.11 -17.79
C SER A 7 -11.78 8.23 -17.03
N GLN A 8 -13.08 8.08 -16.77
CA GLN A 8 -13.93 9.01 -16.04
C GLN A 8 -14.24 8.50 -14.62
N GLY A 9 -13.62 7.39 -14.20
CA GLY A 9 -13.79 6.82 -12.86
C GLY A 9 -13.28 7.73 -11.75
N VAL A 10 -14.00 7.76 -10.62
CA VAL A 10 -13.61 8.52 -9.43
C VAL A 10 -13.53 7.60 -8.23
N LEU A 11 -12.42 7.66 -7.50
CA LEU A 11 -12.16 6.88 -6.30
C LEU A 11 -12.15 7.80 -5.09
N LEU A 12 -12.89 7.45 -4.03
CA LEU A 12 -12.91 8.19 -2.78
C LEU A 12 -12.68 7.23 -1.62
N HIS A 13 -11.94 7.65 -0.60
CA HIS A 13 -11.69 6.83 0.58
C HIS A 13 -11.79 7.64 1.87
N LYS A 14 -12.48 7.10 2.88
CA LYS A 14 -12.57 7.71 4.21
C LYS A 14 -12.55 6.62 5.30
N PRO A 15 -11.75 6.77 6.36
CA PRO A 15 -11.80 5.87 7.52
C PRO A 15 -13.21 5.83 8.15
N GLU A 16 -13.62 4.65 8.59
CA GLU A 16 -14.91 4.42 9.24
C GLU A 16 -14.83 4.75 10.74
N THR A 17 -15.86 5.40 11.27
CA THR A 17 -16.03 5.57 12.72
C THR A 17 -16.62 4.32 13.38
N VAL A 18 -17.47 3.60 12.64
CA VAL A 18 -18.10 2.34 13.06
C VAL A 18 -17.91 1.33 11.94
N ILE A 19 -17.31 0.19 12.26
CA ILE A 19 -16.98 -0.87 11.29
C ILE A 19 -18.22 -1.26 10.47
N GLY A 20 -18.10 -1.22 9.15
CA GLY A 20 -19.14 -1.62 8.21
C GLY A 20 -20.25 -0.59 8.00
N THR A 21 -20.17 0.57 8.65
CA THR A 21 -21.07 1.70 8.40
C THR A 21 -20.41 2.68 7.43
N ASP A 22 -21.11 2.99 6.34
CA ASP A 22 -20.63 3.93 5.32
C ASP A 22 -20.20 5.27 5.95
N ALA A 23 -18.91 5.60 5.80
CA ALA A 23 -18.33 6.82 6.34
C ALA A 23 -18.77 8.09 5.58
N ALA A 24 -19.47 7.95 4.46
CA ALA A 24 -19.85 9.00 3.53
C ALA A 24 -18.65 9.87 3.09
N PRO A 25 -17.70 9.34 2.29
CA PRO A 25 -16.66 10.12 1.65
C PRO A 25 -17.22 11.33 0.89
N THR A 26 -16.56 12.47 1.03
CA THR A 26 -16.87 13.70 0.27
C THR A 26 -15.84 13.91 -0.83
N THR A 27 -16.05 14.85 -1.75
CA THR A 27 -15.10 15.13 -2.83
C THR A 27 -13.68 15.52 -2.34
N ALA A 28 -13.55 16.00 -1.11
CA ALA A 28 -12.25 16.23 -0.46
C ALA A 28 -11.45 14.94 -0.20
N ASN A 29 -12.12 13.78 -0.19
CA ASN A 29 -11.54 12.45 0.03
C ASN A 29 -11.17 11.75 -1.29
N THR A 30 -11.04 12.49 -2.39
CA THR A 30 -10.74 11.92 -3.70
C THR A 30 -9.29 11.43 -3.75
N ILE A 31 -9.10 10.22 -4.27
CA ILE A 31 -7.80 9.62 -4.50
C ILE A 31 -7.38 9.84 -5.96
N LYS A 32 -6.16 10.35 -6.19
CA LYS A 32 -5.54 10.45 -7.53
C LYS A 32 -4.81 9.14 -7.81
N PHE A 33 -5.42 8.25 -8.58
CA PHE A 33 -4.95 6.89 -8.80
C PHE A 33 -4.66 6.61 -10.29
N PHE A 34 -3.89 5.55 -10.54
CA PHE A 34 -3.65 4.98 -11.86
C PHE A 34 -3.48 3.45 -11.75
N ASN A 35 -3.44 2.75 -12.89
CA ASN A 35 -3.30 1.28 -12.95
C ASN A 35 -4.33 0.50 -12.11
N MET A 36 -5.60 0.93 -12.13
CA MET A 36 -6.62 0.31 -11.30
C MET A 36 -7.09 -1.03 -11.87
N THR A 37 -7.16 -2.05 -11.01
CA THR A 37 -7.86 -3.30 -11.24
C THR A 37 -9.03 -3.40 -10.27
N PHE A 38 -10.22 -3.66 -10.80
CA PHE A 38 -11.46 -3.67 -10.03
C PHE A 38 -12.18 -5.01 -10.16
N ALA A 39 -12.36 -5.69 -9.03
CA ALA A 39 -13.13 -6.92 -8.91
C ALA A 39 -14.29 -6.69 -7.92
N PRO A 40 -15.51 -6.36 -8.40
CA PRO A 40 -16.62 -5.99 -7.52
C PRO A 40 -17.10 -7.16 -6.65
N MET A 41 -16.89 -8.39 -7.11
CA MET A 41 -17.44 -9.59 -6.48
C MET A 41 -16.49 -10.78 -6.67
N GLU A 42 -15.79 -11.13 -5.60
CA GLU A 42 -15.02 -12.36 -5.42
C GLU A 42 -15.70 -13.21 -4.35
N GLY A 43 -15.60 -14.53 -4.47
CA GLY A 43 -16.25 -15.46 -3.56
C GLY A 43 -16.00 -16.91 -3.95
N GLU A 44 -16.82 -17.80 -3.38
CA GLU A 44 -16.80 -19.24 -3.64
C GLU A 44 -18.07 -19.64 -4.40
N ASP A 45 -17.89 -20.45 -5.44
CA ASP A 45 -18.98 -21.09 -6.17
C ASP A 45 -19.22 -22.49 -5.59
N VAL A 46 -20.34 -22.66 -4.90
CA VAL A 46 -20.75 -23.92 -4.30
C VAL A 46 -21.61 -24.70 -5.30
N PRO A 47 -21.16 -25.86 -5.81
CA PRO A 47 -21.93 -26.64 -6.77
C PRO A 47 -23.17 -27.25 -6.14
N ARG A 48 -24.25 -27.35 -6.93
CA ARG A 48 -25.49 -28.00 -6.52
C ARG A 48 -25.53 -29.43 -7.05
N ASP A 49 -25.10 -30.40 -6.26
CA ASP A 49 -24.96 -31.80 -6.70
C ASP A 49 -26.14 -32.69 -6.29
N PHE A 50 -27.37 -32.35 -6.69
CA PHE A 50 -28.52 -33.24 -6.43
C PHE A 50 -28.52 -34.44 -7.38
N VAL A 51 -28.97 -35.60 -6.91
CA VAL A 51 -29.15 -36.77 -7.78
C VAL A 51 -30.44 -36.58 -8.58
N LEU A 52 -30.32 -36.12 -9.82
CA LEU A 52 -31.43 -35.98 -10.75
C LEU A 52 -31.53 -37.23 -11.64
N GLY A 53 -32.75 -37.59 -12.03
CA GLY A 53 -33.02 -38.69 -12.97
C GLY A 53 -32.57 -38.42 -14.42
N HIS A 54 -31.81 -37.35 -14.65
CA HIS A 54 -31.27 -36.95 -15.94
C HIS A 54 -29.92 -36.25 -15.76
N MET A 55 -29.11 -36.23 -16.82
CA MET A 55 -27.82 -35.55 -16.86
C MET A 55 -28.00 -34.05 -17.13
N GLY A 56 -27.16 -33.20 -16.54
CA GLY A 56 -27.16 -31.74 -16.78
C GLY A 56 -26.51 -30.95 -15.65
N HIS A 57 -26.07 -29.71 -15.94
CA HIS A 57 -25.51 -28.80 -14.94
C HIS A 57 -26.65 -28.23 -14.06
N GLN A 58 -26.48 -28.26 -12.75
CA GLN A 58 -27.54 -27.90 -11.78
C GLN A 58 -27.41 -26.47 -11.23
N GLY A 59 -26.37 -25.76 -11.66
CA GLY A 59 -26.07 -24.41 -11.22
C GLY A 59 -25.15 -24.38 -10.00
N ILE A 60 -24.92 -23.18 -9.50
CA ILE A 60 -24.04 -22.87 -8.38
C ILE A 60 -24.75 -21.93 -7.41
N ASP A 61 -24.41 -22.02 -6.14
CA ASP A 61 -24.72 -21.01 -5.12
C ASP A 61 -23.46 -20.20 -4.86
N VAL A 62 -23.56 -18.87 -4.83
CA VAL A 62 -22.40 -18.00 -4.62
C VAL A 62 -22.32 -17.62 -3.15
N ALA A 63 -21.18 -17.90 -2.51
CA ALA A 63 -20.95 -17.68 -1.09
C ALA A 63 -19.70 -16.82 -0.83
N GLY A 64 -19.63 -16.24 0.37
CA GLY A 64 -18.41 -15.55 0.83
C GLY A 64 -18.03 -14.32 -0.02
N LEU A 65 -19.02 -13.49 -0.38
CA LEU A 65 -18.79 -12.36 -1.27
C LEU A 65 -18.03 -11.20 -0.61
N TYR A 66 -16.99 -10.73 -1.29
CA TYR A 66 -16.24 -9.51 -1.02
C TYR A 66 -15.75 -8.87 -2.32
N GLY A 67 -15.33 -7.62 -2.30
CA GLY A 67 -14.70 -6.98 -3.45
C GLY A 67 -13.22 -6.73 -3.21
N ARG A 68 -12.47 -6.63 -4.31
CA ARG A 68 -11.06 -6.26 -4.35
C ARG A 68 -10.83 -5.08 -5.29
N VAL A 69 -10.10 -4.08 -4.81
CA VAL A 69 -9.64 -2.95 -5.61
C VAL A 69 -8.14 -2.83 -5.45
N GLU A 70 -7.42 -2.81 -6.57
CA GLU A 70 -5.98 -2.58 -6.61
C GLU A 70 -5.69 -1.33 -7.42
N PHE A 71 -4.83 -0.45 -6.94
CA PHE A 71 -4.48 0.78 -7.64
C PHE A 71 -3.14 1.34 -7.14
N ASP A 72 -2.54 2.16 -7.98
CA ASP A 72 -1.29 2.86 -7.69
C ASP A 72 -1.57 4.36 -7.45
N VAL A 73 -0.84 4.97 -6.52
CA VAL A 73 -0.81 6.42 -6.26
C VAL A 73 0.63 6.90 -6.22
N GLN A 74 0.88 8.17 -6.53
CA GLN A 74 2.23 8.74 -6.42
C GLN A 74 2.59 8.96 -4.95
N LEU A 75 3.80 8.54 -4.56
CA LEU A 75 4.31 8.76 -3.22
C LEU A 75 4.76 10.23 -3.09
N THR A 76 3.88 11.03 -2.49
CA THR A 76 4.06 12.48 -2.31
C THR A 76 3.53 12.89 -0.95
N GLY A 77 4.05 14.00 -0.40
CA GLY A 77 3.49 14.62 0.78
C GLY A 77 2.22 15.42 0.46
N SER A 78 1.68 16.09 1.48
CA SER A 78 0.45 16.90 1.38
C SER A 78 0.69 18.30 0.78
N GLY A 79 1.94 18.75 0.72
CA GLY A 79 2.33 20.11 0.37
C GLY A 79 2.41 21.07 1.57
N ALA A 80 2.10 20.61 2.79
CA ALA A 80 2.26 21.39 4.02
C ALA A 80 2.77 20.51 5.17
N ALA A 81 3.80 20.98 5.89
CA ALA A 81 4.36 20.25 7.04
C ALA A 81 3.31 20.04 8.13
N GLY A 82 3.32 18.86 8.76
CA GLY A 82 2.34 18.49 9.79
C GLY A 82 0.90 18.28 9.27
N VAL A 83 0.69 18.17 7.96
CA VAL A 83 -0.60 17.81 7.36
C VAL A 83 -0.49 16.44 6.69
N ALA A 84 -1.40 15.53 7.03
CA ALA A 84 -1.40 14.17 6.50
C ALA A 84 -1.55 14.16 4.96
N PRO A 85 -0.87 13.25 4.25
CA PRO A 85 -1.02 13.09 2.81
C PRO A 85 -2.46 12.68 2.45
N ALA A 86 -2.88 12.98 1.22
CA ALA A 86 -4.24 12.71 0.73
C ALA A 86 -4.66 11.22 0.82
N PHE A 87 -3.69 10.31 0.77
CA PHE A 87 -3.88 8.86 0.90
C PHE A 87 -3.69 8.34 2.34
N GLY A 88 -3.48 9.20 3.34
CA GLY A 88 -3.21 8.81 4.73
C GLY A 88 -4.28 7.89 5.33
N GLY A 89 -5.55 8.13 5.01
CA GLY A 89 -6.65 7.24 5.40
C GLY A 89 -6.50 5.82 4.87
N LEU A 90 -5.93 5.63 3.67
CA LEU A 90 -5.67 4.29 3.12
C LEU A 90 -4.59 3.57 3.91
N LEU A 91 -3.51 4.26 4.30
CA LEU A 91 -2.46 3.71 5.15
C LEU A 91 -3.03 3.26 6.50
N ARG A 92 -3.93 4.07 7.10
CA ARG A 92 -4.62 3.72 8.35
C ARG A 92 -5.49 2.47 8.21
N SER A 93 -6.29 2.38 7.15
CA SER A 93 -7.06 1.16 6.82
C SER A 93 -6.18 -0.04 6.44
N ALA A 94 -4.90 0.19 6.19
CA ALA A 94 -3.88 -0.80 5.92
C ALA A 94 -2.94 -1.03 7.11
N GLY A 95 -3.44 -0.84 8.35
CA GLY A 95 -2.74 -1.23 9.57
C GLY A 95 -1.59 -0.33 9.98
N CYS A 96 -1.66 0.95 9.62
CA CYS A 96 -0.73 1.96 10.11
C CYS A 96 -1.42 2.83 11.18
N ASP A 97 -0.69 3.17 12.24
CA ASP A 97 -1.05 4.27 13.13
C ASP A 97 -0.57 5.60 12.53
N GLU A 98 -1.31 6.68 12.72
CA GLU A 98 -1.00 8.01 12.20
C GLU A 98 -0.73 8.96 13.36
N ALA A 99 0.51 9.43 13.48
CA ALA A 99 0.93 10.41 14.47
C ALA A 99 1.24 11.74 13.80
N VAL A 100 0.40 12.76 14.03
CA VAL A 100 0.57 14.11 13.48
C VAL A 100 1.29 15.00 14.50
N THR A 101 2.48 15.46 14.14
CA THR A 101 3.17 16.55 14.84
C THR A 101 2.92 17.84 14.08
N ALA A 102 2.06 18.70 14.64
CA ALA A 102 1.64 19.95 14.01
C ALA A 102 2.83 20.78 13.49
N ASP A 103 2.66 21.34 12.30
CA ASP A 103 3.63 22.17 11.59
C ASP A 103 5.01 21.52 11.32
N THR A 104 5.16 20.23 11.61
CA THR A 104 6.46 19.53 11.57
C THR A 104 6.42 18.30 10.68
N GLN A 105 5.68 17.27 11.06
CA GLN A 105 5.69 15.99 10.36
C GLN A 105 4.46 15.13 10.65
N VAL A 106 4.22 14.16 9.79
CA VAL A 106 3.24 13.09 10.01
C VAL A 106 3.94 11.76 9.87
N ASP A 107 3.90 10.95 10.92
CA ASP A 107 4.51 9.63 10.98
C ASP A 107 3.44 8.55 10.82
N TYR A 108 3.76 7.54 10.01
CA TYR A 108 3.03 6.30 9.93
C TYR A 108 3.90 5.16 10.45
N THR A 109 3.42 4.48 11.48
CA THR A 109 4.07 3.29 12.04
C THR A 109 3.13 2.09 11.93
N PRO A 110 3.66 0.86 11.91
CA PRO A 110 2.82 -0.32 11.95
C PRO A 110 1.94 -0.36 13.20
N LEU A 111 0.81 -1.09 13.13
CA LEU A 111 -0.10 -1.27 14.25
C LEU A 111 -0.55 -2.73 14.38
N SER A 112 -0.38 -3.35 15.57
CA SER A 112 -0.77 -4.74 15.84
C SER A 112 -2.20 -4.93 16.34
N ASP A 113 -2.85 -3.90 16.90
CA ASP A 113 -4.24 -3.97 17.37
C ASP A 113 -4.97 -2.64 17.14
N GLY A 114 -6.31 -2.67 17.05
CA GLY A 114 -7.10 -1.47 16.81
C GLY A 114 -7.04 -0.95 15.38
N GLN A 115 -6.71 -1.80 14.40
CA GLN A 115 -6.56 -1.36 13.02
C GLN A 115 -7.91 -0.92 12.45
N GLU A 116 -7.91 0.29 11.92
CA GLU A 116 -9.10 0.95 11.40
C GLU A 116 -9.62 0.26 10.14
N THR A 117 -10.91 0.45 9.86
CA THR A 117 -11.52 0.10 8.59
C THR A 117 -11.81 1.37 7.80
N GLY A 118 -11.93 1.23 6.49
CA GLY A 118 -12.30 2.32 5.60
C GLY A 118 -13.57 2.03 4.80
N THR A 119 -14.18 3.11 4.34
CA THR A 119 -15.13 3.08 3.24
C THR A 119 -14.42 3.54 1.98
N LEU A 120 -14.51 2.76 0.91
CA LEU A 120 -14.00 3.09 -0.41
C LEU A 120 -15.18 3.15 -1.39
N TRP A 121 -15.33 4.27 -2.08
CA TRP A 121 -16.31 4.43 -3.15
C TRP A 121 -15.59 4.48 -4.48
N PHE A 122 -15.96 3.58 -5.38
CA PHE A 122 -15.58 3.68 -6.79
C PHE A 122 -16.81 4.06 -7.62
N ASN A 123 -16.77 5.23 -8.27
CA ASN A 123 -17.80 5.65 -9.22
C ASN A 123 -17.26 5.42 -10.64
N ASP A 124 -17.83 4.47 -11.37
CA ASP A 124 -17.50 4.17 -12.75
C ASP A 124 -18.48 4.90 -13.68
N ASP A 125 -18.18 6.17 -13.96
CA ASP A 125 -18.91 7.04 -14.89
C ASP A 125 -20.44 7.05 -14.66
N GLY A 126 -20.86 7.18 -13.40
CA GLY A 126 -22.27 7.24 -13.02
C GLY A 126 -22.80 6.03 -12.23
N VAL A 127 -22.03 4.94 -12.12
CA VAL A 127 -22.37 3.79 -11.28
C VAL A 127 -21.49 3.76 -10.03
N LYS A 128 -22.08 3.82 -8.84
CA LYS A 128 -21.34 3.81 -7.56
C LYS A 128 -21.25 2.39 -6.99
N TYR A 129 -20.02 1.95 -6.72
CA TYR A 129 -19.65 0.74 -6.01
C TYR A 129 -19.08 1.11 -4.63
N PRO A 130 -19.91 1.09 -3.57
CA PRO A 130 -19.45 1.35 -2.21
C PRO A 130 -18.92 0.07 -1.54
N PHE A 131 -17.73 0.17 -0.96
CA PHE A 131 -17.12 -0.86 -0.13
C PHE A 131 -17.03 -0.39 1.31
N THR A 132 -17.49 -1.21 2.26
CA THR A 132 -17.42 -0.94 3.71
C THR A 132 -16.62 -2.03 4.44
N ALA A 133 -16.29 -1.76 5.70
CA ALA A 133 -15.43 -2.59 6.55
C ALA A 133 -14.10 -2.95 5.86
N GLY A 134 -13.59 -2.03 5.03
CA GLY A 134 -12.49 -2.34 4.15
C GLY A 134 -11.14 -2.22 4.84
N ARG A 135 -10.24 -3.14 4.50
CA ARG A 135 -8.85 -3.17 4.96
C ARG A 135 -7.93 -3.48 3.79
N GLY A 136 -6.68 -3.03 3.88
CA GLY A 136 -5.74 -3.16 2.78
C GLY A 136 -4.34 -3.61 3.15
N ASN A 137 -3.58 -3.92 2.12
CA ASN A 137 -2.13 -3.99 2.14
C ASN A 137 -1.56 -2.88 1.24
N TRP A 138 -0.33 -2.48 1.51
CA TRP A 138 0.36 -1.49 0.70
C TRP A 138 1.81 -1.89 0.41
N GLN A 139 2.31 -1.40 -0.72
CA GLN A 139 3.68 -1.55 -1.18
C GLN A 139 4.21 -0.20 -1.63
N MET A 140 5.52 -0.04 -1.54
CA MET A 140 6.21 1.17 -1.97
C MET A 140 7.28 0.80 -2.98
N VAL A 141 7.36 1.56 -4.06
CA VAL A 141 8.30 1.30 -5.14
C VAL A 141 9.05 2.58 -5.47
N TRP A 142 10.38 2.47 -5.35
CA TRP A 142 11.34 3.50 -5.68
C TRP A 142 12.24 2.95 -6.76
N THR A 143 12.34 3.66 -7.86
CA THR A 143 13.20 3.27 -8.98
C THR A 143 13.93 4.51 -9.46
N ALA A 144 15.23 4.39 -9.71
CA ALA A 144 16.02 5.48 -10.25
C ALA A 144 15.40 6.03 -11.54
N ASN A 145 15.36 7.36 -11.66
CA ASN A 145 14.76 8.09 -12.78
C ASN A 145 13.25 7.83 -13.00
N ARG A 146 12.51 7.48 -11.95
CA ARG A 146 11.04 7.40 -11.93
C ARG A 146 10.49 8.11 -10.70
N VAL A 147 9.23 8.53 -10.79
CA VAL A 147 8.47 9.04 -9.63
C VAL A 147 8.14 7.86 -8.72
N PRO A 148 8.39 7.93 -7.40
CA PRO A 148 8.08 6.84 -6.49
C PRO A 148 6.56 6.67 -6.35
N LEU A 149 6.11 5.46 -6.09
CA LEU A 149 4.69 5.12 -6.02
C LEU A 149 4.37 4.23 -4.82
N LEU A 150 3.11 4.31 -4.39
CA LEU A 150 2.48 3.37 -3.49
C LEU A 150 1.47 2.53 -4.28
N ARG A 151 1.50 1.23 -4.06
CA ARG A 151 0.49 0.29 -4.57
C ARG A 151 -0.37 -0.18 -3.42
N PHE A 152 -1.68 -0.03 -3.56
CA PHE A 152 -2.66 -0.51 -2.60
C PHE A 152 -3.40 -1.72 -3.15
N THR A 153 -3.60 -2.71 -2.28
CA THR A 153 -4.55 -3.81 -2.47
C THR A 153 -5.58 -3.71 -1.36
N TYR A 154 -6.83 -3.41 -1.73
CA TYR A 154 -7.91 -3.11 -0.80
C TYR A 154 -9.02 -4.14 -0.91
N LEU A 155 -9.45 -4.71 0.22
CA LEU A 155 -10.60 -5.61 0.30
C LEU A 155 -11.71 -4.92 1.08
N GLY A 156 -12.96 -5.12 0.66
CA GLY A 156 -14.13 -4.56 1.33
C GLY A 156 -15.40 -5.35 1.05
N PHE A 157 -16.46 -5.14 1.84
CA PHE A 157 -17.78 -5.67 1.51
C PHE A 157 -18.53 -4.70 0.61
N LEU A 158 -18.92 -5.19 -0.57
CA LEU A 158 -19.75 -4.42 -1.49
C LEU A 158 -21.14 -4.20 -0.86
N ALA A 159 -21.55 -2.94 -0.76
CA ALA A 159 -22.93 -2.56 -0.44
C ALA A 159 -23.72 -2.31 -1.73
N ASP A 160 -24.97 -1.85 -1.61
CA ASP A 160 -25.85 -1.69 -2.76
C ASP A 160 -25.25 -0.76 -3.84
N VAL A 161 -25.10 -1.32 -5.04
CA VAL A 161 -24.63 -0.59 -6.23
C VAL A 161 -25.77 0.31 -6.71
N THR A 162 -25.47 1.59 -6.93
CA THR A 162 -26.49 2.59 -7.25
C THR A 162 -26.03 3.49 -8.39
N ASP A 163 -26.97 3.89 -9.25
CA ASP A 163 -26.74 4.96 -10.21
C ASP A 163 -26.62 6.28 -9.45
N THR A 164 -25.42 6.82 -9.41
CA THR A 164 -25.09 8.07 -8.71
C THR A 164 -24.23 8.92 -9.63
N ALA A 165 -24.65 10.17 -9.84
CA ALA A 165 -23.90 11.12 -10.63
C ALA A 165 -22.44 11.19 -10.17
N ARG A 166 -21.51 11.18 -11.13
CA ARG A 166 -20.07 11.24 -10.86
C ARG A 166 -19.75 12.47 -10.00
N PRO A 167 -19.13 12.30 -8.81
CA PRO A 167 -18.67 13.42 -8.02
C PRO A 167 -17.63 14.24 -8.78
N VAL A 168 -17.60 15.56 -8.57
CA VAL A 168 -16.53 16.41 -9.11
C VAL A 168 -15.27 16.19 -8.25
N PRO A 169 -14.20 15.56 -8.77
CA PRO A 169 -13.03 15.22 -7.96
C PRO A 169 -12.26 16.48 -7.54
N VAL A 170 -11.75 16.49 -6.30
CA VAL A 170 -10.85 17.55 -5.79
C VAL A 170 -9.47 16.96 -5.57
N PHE A 171 -8.48 17.50 -6.29
CA PHE A 171 -7.08 17.03 -6.20
C PHE A 171 -6.14 18.04 -5.53
N THR A 172 -6.65 19.12 -4.94
CA THR A 172 -5.83 20.15 -4.28
C THR A 172 -4.81 19.61 -3.26
N PRO A 173 -5.10 18.54 -2.48
CA PRO A 173 -4.12 17.97 -1.54
C PRO A 173 -3.01 17.13 -2.20
N TRP A 174 -3.07 16.90 -3.51
CA TRP A 174 -2.10 16.08 -4.24
C TRP A 174 -1.00 16.95 -4.84
N GLN A 175 0.25 16.62 -4.53
CA GLN A 175 1.42 17.26 -5.14
C GLN A 175 1.86 16.51 -6.40
N ASP A 176 2.63 17.18 -7.25
CA ASP A 176 3.31 16.53 -8.35
C ASP A 176 4.59 15.86 -7.83
N GLY A 177 4.76 14.57 -8.14
CA GLY A 177 5.90 13.80 -7.68
C GLY A 177 7.21 14.22 -8.35
N LEU A 178 8.29 14.23 -7.56
CA LEU A 178 9.64 14.38 -8.07
C LEU A 178 10.17 13.04 -8.55
N VAL A 179 11.15 13.10 -9.45
CA VAL A 179 11.85 11.91 -9.93
C VAL A 179 12.91 11.50 -8.91
N CYS A 180 13.03 10.21 -8.61
CA CYS A 180 14.12 9.68 -7.79
C CYS A 180 15.45 9.81 -8.54
N ASP A 181 16.27 10.78 -8.14
CA ASP A 181 17.60 11.04 -8.69
C ASP A 181 18.57 11.47 -7.57
N TYR A 182 19.83 11.74 -7.96
CA TYR A 182 20.89 12.12 -7.02
C TYR A 182 20.60 13.42 -6.25
N LEU A 183 19.82 14.35 -6.81
CA LEU A 183 19.51 15.62 -6.16
C LEU A 183 18.31 15.50 -5.22
N ASN A 184 17.35 14.64 -5.56
CA ASN A 184 16.07 14.53 -4.89
C ASN A 184 15.96 13.35 -3.92
N THR A 185 16.91 12.40 -3.93
CA THR A 185 16.84 11.17 -3.13
C THR A 185 18.16 10.81 -2.47
N ALA A 186 18.13 10.56 -1.15
CA ALA A 186 19.23 9.98 -0.39
C ALA A 186 18.85 8.56 0.08
N PHE A 187 19.80 7.63 0.02
CA PHE A 187 19.60 6.23 0.43
C PHE A 187 20.81 5.71 1.20
N SER A 188 20.55 4.96 2.27
CA SER A 188 21.58 4.19 2.97
C SER A 188 21.07 2.79 3.35
N LEU A 189 21.97 1.80 3.29
CA LEU A 189 21.71 0.43 3.72
C LEU A 189 22.78 0.01 4.73
N HIS A 190 22.36 -0.42 5.92
CA HIS A 190 23.23 -0.78 7.03
C HIS A 190 24.27 0.32 7.35
N GLY A 191 23.83 1.59 7.30
CA GLY A 191 24.65 2.79 7.50
C GLY A 191 25.63 3.10 6.36
N VAL A 192 25.55 2.40 5.23
CA VAL A 192 26.41 2.62 4.05
C VAL A 192 25.60 3.32 2.96
N PRO A 193 25.94 4.58 2.58
CA PRO A 193 25.39 5.22 1.40
C PRO A 193 25.76 4.42 0.15
N ALA A 194 24.78 4.14 -0.71
CA ALA A 194 24.99 3.36 -1.93
C ALA A 194 24.17 3.92 -3.10
N GLY A 195 24.68 3.74 -4.32
CA GLY A 195 23.92 4.03 -5.54
C GLY A 195 22.72 3.09 -5.65
N LEU A 196 21.52 3.62 -5.42
CA LEU A 196 20.27 2.85 -5.46
C LEU A 196 19.74 2.78 -6.89
N GLU A 197 19.51 1.56 -7.39
CA GLU A 197 18.80 1.34 -8.64
C GLU A 197 17.29 1.20 -8.38
N SER A 198 16.92 0.42 -7.36
CA SER A 198 15.53 0.29 -6.93
C SER A 198 15.39 -0.17 -5.48
N PHE A 199 14.38 0.32 -4.80
CA PHE A 199 13.91 -0.19 -3.52
C PHE A 199 12.41 -0.51 -3.62
N ASN A 200 12.05 -1.74 -3.29
CA ASN A 200 10.66 -2.17 -3.17
C ASN A 200 10.43 -2.60 -1.72
N PHE A 201 9.41 -2.04 -1.09
CA PHE A 201 8.96 -2.42 0.24
C PHE A 201 7.52 -2.91 0.17
N ASN A 202 7.20 -3.91 0.97
CA ASN A 202 5.83 -4.40 1.16
C ASN A 202 5.58 -4.56 2.67
N ALA A 203 4.57 -3.86 3.19
CA ALA A 203 4.11 -4.05 4.56
C ALA A 203 3.72 -5.52 4.81
N SER A 204 3.22 -6.18 3.76
CA SER A 204 2.91 -7.62 3.75
C SER A 204 1.88 -7.98 4.82
N ASN A 205 0.84 -7.15 4.94
CA ASN A 205 -0.33 -7.43 5.76
C ASN A 205 -1.10 -8.63 5.19
N GLN A 206 -1.38 -9.62 6.03
CA GLN A 206 -2.28 -10.70 5.68
C GLN A 206 -3.73 -10.26 5.92
N VAL A 207 -4.35 -9.72 4.89
CA VAL A 207 -5.76 -9.30 4.91
C VAL A 207 -6.62 -10.41 4.33
N ALA A 208 -7.50 -10.98 5.16
CA ALA A 208 -8.35 -12.10 4.77
C ALA A 208 -9.82 -11.85 5.16
N PRO A 209 -10.78 -12.06 4.25
CA PRO A 209 -12.19 -12.03 4.60
C PRO A 209 -12.54 -13.28 5.42
N ARG A 210 -13.34 -13.08 6.46
CA ARG A 210 -13.79 -14.12 7.37
C ARG A 210 -15.32 -14.18 7.36
N PHE A 211 -15.84 -15.33 6.95
CA PHE A 211 -17.27 -15.60 6.87
C PHE A 211 -17.64 -16.70 7.86
N LEU A 212 -18.27 -16.32 8.97
CA LEU A 212 -18.82 -17.24 9.98
C LEU A 212 -20.32 -17.02 10.12
N ILE A 213 -21.03 -18.01 10.65
CA ILE A 213 -22.43 -17.84 11.06
C ILE A 213 -22.46 -16.76 12.15
N ASN A 214 -23.30 -15.74 11.98
CA ASN A 214 -23.44 -14.55 12.83
C ASN A 214 -22.24 -13.58 12.88
N LYS A 215 -21.15 -13.81 12.12
CA LYS A 215 -20.04 -12.84 12.05
C LYS A 215 -19.41 -12.82 10.66
N ARG A 216 -19.33 -11.63 10.07
CA ARG A 216 -18.59 -11.36 8.84
C ARG A 216 -17.64 -10.20 9.06
N SER A 217 -16.36 -10.37 8.76
CA SER A 217 -15.34 -9.31 8.90
C SER A 217 -14.21 -9.50 7.90
N ILE A 218 -13.44 -8.44 7.64
CA ILE A 218 -12.16 -8.52 6.95
C ILE A 218 -11.10 -8.32 8.01
N GLU A 219 -10.31 -9.35 8.28
CA GLU A 219 -9.33 -9.36 9.36
C GLU A 219 -7.92 -9.23 8.82
N MET A 220 -7.07 -8.54 9.57
CA MET A 220 -5.63 -8.52 9.33
C MET A 220 -4.97 -9.37 10.41
N THR A 221 -4.41 -10.51 10.01
CA THR A 221 -4.04 -11.58 10.96
C THR A 221 -2.57 -11.66 11.28
N ASP A 222 -1.71 -11.17 10.38
CA ASP A 222 -0.27 -11.23 10.49
C ASP A 222 0.34 -10.14 9.59
N ARG A 223 1.59 -9.77 9.85
CA ARG A 223 2.36 -8.82 9.05
C ARG A 223 3.82 -9.27 8.98
N LYS A 224 4.38 -9.33 7.78
CA LYS A 224 5.77 -9.75 7.55
C LYS A 224 6.50 -8.77 6.63
N SER A 225 6.67 -7.56 7.13
CA SER A 225 7.32 -6.45 6.42
C SER A 225 8.65 -6.88 5.80
N ALA A 226 8.71 -6.82 4.47
CA ALA A 226 9.86 -7.26 3.70
C ALA A 226 9.99 -6.43 2.43
N GLY A 227 11.18 -6.46 1.84
CA GLY A 227 11.46 -5.69 0.64
C GLY A 227 12.60 -6.28 -0.17
N THR A 228 12.94 -5.60 -1.25
CA THR A 228 14.11 -5.87 -2.08
C THR A 228 14.81 -4.57 -2.40
N VAL A 229 16.12 -4.54 -2.17
CA VAL A 229 17.01 -3.43 -2.53
C VAL A 229 17.93 -3.89 -3.65
N VAL A 230 18.12 -3.05 -4.65
CA VAL A 230 19.14 -3.22 -5.69
C VAL A 230 20.07 -2.02 -5.65
N ILE A 231 21.35 -2.27 -5.35
CA ILE A 231 22.39 -1.25 -5.29
C ILE A 231 23.53 -1.58 -6.24
N GLU A 232 24.28 -0.55 -6.62
CA GLU A 232 25.58 -0.70 -7.25
C GLU A 232 26.51 -1.53 -6.36
N GLY A 233 27.24 -2.47 -6.96
CA GLY A 233 28.14 -3.36 -6.24
C GLY A 233 29.32 -2.60 -5.65
N ALA A 234 29.53 -2.73 -4.34
CA ALA A 234 30.69 -2.19 -3.64
C ALA A 234 31.78 -3.25 -3.44
N ALA A 235 33.03 -2.80 -3.28
CA ALA A 235 34.14 -3.66 -2.88
C ALA A 235 33.93 -4.17 -1.44
N VAL A 236 34.45 -5.38 -1.15
CA VAL A 236 34.37 -5.99 0.19
C VAL A 236 35.03 -5.11 1.27
N ALA A 237 36.06 -4.34 0.89
CA ALA A 237 36.70 -3.38 1.79
C ALA A 237 35.76 -2.25 2.24
N THR A 238 34.77 -1.88 1.42
CA THR A 238 33.72 -0.92 1.79
C THR A 238 32.70 -1.55 2.72
N LYS A 239 32.16 -2.72 2.34
CA LYS A 239 31.23 -3.50 3.16
C LYS A 239 31.26 -4.97 2.76
N ASP A 240 31.53 -5.85 3.71
CA ASP A 240 31.40 -7.29 3.51
C ASP A 240 29.95 -7.73 3.72
N TRP A 241 29.17 -7.70 2.64
CA TRP A 241 27.78 -8.15 2.64
C TRP A 241 27.64 -9.65 2.94
N ILE A 242 28.60 -10.47 2.55
CA ILE A 242 28.54 -11.92 2.78
C ILE A 242 28.72 -12.23 4.27
N ALA A 243 29.67 -11.57 4.93
CA ALA A 243 29.84 -11.65 6.38
C ALA A 243 28.61 -11.11 7.12
N THR A 244 28.06 -9.99 6.68
CA THR A 244 26.84 -9.38 7.24
C THR A 244 25.65 -10.36 7.22
N VAL A 245 25.43 -11.03 6.08
CA VAL A 245 24.38 -12.03 5.92
C VAL A 245 24.61 -13.26 6.80
N LYS A 246 25.85 -13.78 6.85
CA LYS A 246 26.19 -14.94 7.70
C LYS A 246 25.99 -14.64 9.19
N ALA A 247 26.34 -13.42 9.61
CA ALA A 247 26.18 -12.96 10.99
C ALA A 247 24.73 -12.58 11.33
N LYS A 248 23.83 -12.48 10.34
CA LYS A 248 22.45 -11.99 10.49
C LYS A 248 22.41 -10.62 11.17
N THR A 249 23.37 -9.75 10.82
CA THR A 249 23.49 -8.42 11.41
C THR A 249 22.24 -7.61 11.09
N LEU A 250 21.71 -6.94 12.12
CA LEU A 250 20.64 -5.94 11.99
C LEU A 250 21.27 -4.56 11.95
N ALA A 251 20.83 -3.73 11.02
CA ALA A 251 21.19 -2.32 10.97
C ALA A 251 20.13 -1.52 10.21
N GLU A 252 20.27 -0.21 10.26
CA GLU A 252 19.32 0.72 9.67
C GLU A 252 19.27 0.64 8.13
N LEU A 253 18.07 0.80 7.58
CA LEU A 253 17.83 1.17 6.19
C LEU A 253 17.07 2.49 6.20
N GLU A 254 17.53 3.46 5.41
CA GLU A 254 16.90 4.77 5.31
C GLU A 254 16.83 5.21 3.85
N ILE A 255 15.69 5.80 3.47
CA ILE A 255 15.54 6.48 2.20
C ILE A 255 14.73 7.76 2.39
N THR A 256 15.26 8.88 1.89
CA THR A 256 14.63 10.20 2.01
C THR A 256 14.50 10.81 0.62
N HIS A 257 13.32 11.37 0.31
CA HIS A 257 13.03 11.99 -0.97
C HIS A 257 12.31 13.30 -0.82
N GLY A 258 12.62 14.23 -1.73
CA GLY A 258 12.06 15.56 -1.72
C GLY A 258 12.99 16.55 -1.04
N LEU A 259 12.72 17.83 -1.31
CA LEU A 259 13.55 18.96 -0.89
C LEU A 259 12.76 20.05 -0.16
N VAL A 260 11.43 20.03 -0.28
CA VAL A 260 10.53 21.08 0.19
C VAL A 260 9.68 20.52 1.32
N ALA A 261 9.65 21.21 2.46
CA ALA A 261 8.79 20.87 3.57
C ALA A 261 7.32 20.79 3.13
N GLY A 262 6.61 19.79 3.64
CA GLY A 262 5.30 19.33 3.21
C GLY A 262 5.34 18.28 2.11
N ASN A 263 6.49 18.04 1.46
CA ASN A 263 6.64 17.07 0.38
C ASN A 263 7.90 16.20 0.51
N ILE A 264 8.55 16.21 1.67
CA ILE A 264 9.63 15.28 1.98
C ILE A 264 9.01 13.97 2.47
N VAL A 265 9.45 12.86 1.90
CA VAL A 265 9.05 11.51 2.28
C VAL A 265 10.28 10.75 2.75
N GLU A 266 10.20 10.20 3.96
CA GLU A 266 11.27 9.44 4.59
C GLU A 266 10.75 8.07 4.97
N PHE A 267 11.48 7.02 4.62
CA PHE A 267 11.23 5.67 5.11
C PHE A 267 12.46 5.20 5.86
N ALA A 268 12.27 4.88 7.13
CA ALA A 268 13.31 4.41 8.03
C ALA A 268 12.93 3.04 8.59
N ALA A 269 13.87 2.11 8.62
CA ALA A 269 13.71 0.79 9.22
C ALA A 269 14.95 0.47 10.08
N PRO A 270 14.88 0.67 11.41
CA PRO A 270 16.04 0.71 12.29
C PRO A 270 16.77 -0.65 12.42
N ALA A 271 16.04 -1.76 12.26
CA ALA A 271 16.57 -3.10 12.38
C ALA A 271 16.25 -3.94 11.13
N THR A 272 16.89 -3.59 10.02
CA THR A 272 16.80 -4.33 8.76
C THR A 272 17.85 -5.44 8.71
N GLN A 273 17.42 -6.63 8.29
CA GLN A 273 18.29 -7.76 7.97
C GLN A 273 18.35 -7.95 6.45
N VAL A 274 19.55 -8.10 5.90
CA VAL A 274 19.73 -8.49 4.49
C VAL A 274 19.78 -10.01 4.31
N GLY A 275 19.16 -10.47 3.23
CA GLY A 275 19.18 -11.85 2.75
C GLY A 275 20.36 -12.16 1.85
N ARG A 276 20.35 -13.36 1.26
CA ARG A 276 21.42 -13.80 0.35
C ARG A 276 21.48 -12.87 -0.87
N PRO A 277 22.64 -12.27 -1.20
CA PRO A 277 22.76 -11.46 -2.38
C PRO A 277 22.63 -12.28 -3.65
N SER A 278 21.98 -11.71 -4.65
CA SER A 278 22.17 -12.09 -6.06
C SER A 278 22.89 -10.96 -6.80
N TYR A 279 23.52 -11.30 -7.92
CA TYR A 279 24.33 -10.38 -8.70
C TYR A 279 23.71 -10.17 -10.08
N GLY A 280 23.52 -8.91 -10.45
CA GLY A 280 23.08 -8.49 -11.77
C GLY A 280 24.14 -7.67 -12.49
N ALA A 281 23.77 -7.08 -13.61
CA ALA A 281 24.53 -5.99 -14.20
C ALA A 281 23.60 -5.06 -14.99
N THR A 282 23.77 -3.76 -14.79
CA THR A 282 23.11 -2.71 -15.57
C THR A 282 24.20 -1.84 -16.20
N ASN A 283 24.11 -1.60 -17.51
CA ASN A 283 25.13 -0.86 -18.28
C ASN A 283 26.56 -1.42 -18.13
N GLY A 284 26.70 -2.73 -17.93
CA GLY A 284 27.99 -3.39 -17.72
C GLY A 284 28.59 -3.20 -16.32
N ILE A 285 27.93 -2.46 -15.43
CA ILE A 285 28.31 -2.28 -14.02
C ILE A 285 27.61 -3.34 -13.17
N ARG A 286 28.34 -3.91 -12.20
CA ARG A 286 27.85 -4.98 -11.33
C ARG A 286 26.86 -4.40 -10.32
N ASN A 287 25.67 -5.00 -10.23
CA ASN A 287 24.68 -4.67 -9.20
C ASN A 287 24.51 -5.83 -8.23
N GLN A 288 24.11 -5.51 -7.01
CA GLN A 288 23.82 -6.46 -5.94
C GLN A 288 22.37 -6.28 -5.51
N THR A 289 21.62 -7.38 -5.51
CA THR A 289 20.23 -7.42 -5.08
C THR A 289 20.15 -8.12 -3.73
N PHE A 290 19.53 -7.47 -2.76
CA PHE A 290 19.33 -7.98 -1.40
C PHE A 290 17.84 -8.06 -1.10
N PRO A 291 17.31 -9.25 -0.76
CA PRO A 291 16.10 -9.33 0.03
C PRO A 291 16.33 -8.63 1.37
N THR A 292 15.34 -7.88 1.83
CA THR A 292 15.38 -7.17 3.12
C THR A 292 14.23 -7.63 3.98
N TYR A 293 14.50 -7.82 5.27
CA TYR A 293 13.53 -8.24 6.27
C TYR A 293 13.58 -7.22 7.41
N HIS A 294 12.48 -6.52 7.64
CA HIS A 294 12.39 -5.46 8.64
C HIS A 294 11.87 -6.07 9.93
N ARG A 295 12.64 -5.93 11.02
CA ARG A 295 12.32 -6.57 12.29
C ARG A 295 12.00 -5.53 13.34
N PRO A 296 10.99 -5.78 14.19
CA PRO A 296 10.75 -4.92 15.33
C PRO A 296 11.89 -5.08 16.35
N VAL A 297 12.16 -3.99 17.07
CA VAL A 297 13.06 -3.93 18.23
C VAL A 297 12.22 -3.90 19.51
N THR A 298 11.27 -2.96 19.60
CA THR A 298 10.41 -2.72 20.76
C THR A 298 8.96 -2.48 20.33
N GLY A 299 8.21 -3.55 20.04
CA GLY A 299 6.80 -3.46 19.68
C GLY A 299 6.59 -3.30 18.17
N ASP A 300 5.70 -2.40 17.76
CA ASP A 300 5.40 -2.11 16.36
C ASP A 300 6.33 -1.01 15.80
N ASP A 301 7.65 -1.24 15.84
CA ASP A 301 8.68 -0.26 15.45
C ASP A 301 9.58 -0.75 14.30
N GLU A 302 9.13 -1.74 13.52
CA GLU A 302 9.95 -2.32 12.46
C GLU A 302 10.26 -1.35 11.29
N TRP A 303 9.42 -0.34 11.06
CA TRP A 303 9.62 0.73 10.09
C TRP A 303 8.78 1.97 10.45
N THR A 304 9.15 3.11 9.89
CA THR A 304 8.41 4.36 9.97
C THR A 304 8.41 5.02 8.60
N LEU A 305 7.24 5.48 8.16
CA LEU A 305 7.06 6.28 6.96
C LEU A 305 6.66 7.69 7.39
N THR A 306 7.52 8.67 7.17
CA THR A 306 7.33 10.05 7.62
C THR A 306 7.14 10.99 6.44
N PHE A 307 6.21 11.93 6.59
CA PHE A 307 5.98 13.04 5.68
C PHE A 307 6.33 14.36 6.39
N LYS A 308 7.29 15.12 5.84
CA LYS A 308 7.80 16.37 6.42
C LYS A 308 7.67 17.52 5.44
#